data_AF-D0IG24-F1
#
_entry.id   AF-D0IG24-F1
#
_cell.length_a   1.000
_cell.length_b   1.000
_cell.length_c   1.000
_cell.angle_alpha   90.00
_cell.angle_beta   90.00
_cell.angle_gamma   90.00
#
_symmetry.space_group_name_H-M   'P 1'
#
loop_
_entity.id
_entity.type
_entity.pdbx_description
1 polymer ?
#
loop_
_entity_poly.entity_id
_entity_poly.type
_entity_poly.pdbx_seq_one_letter_code
_entity_poly.pdbx_strand_id
1 'polypeptide(L)'
;MDRQRKYEALVRAYHRDLYRYAYWLCKDRSIAEDLVQETCLRAWKSLDSLLDEKAAKAWLITILRRENARRFERKQFDLVDIDEHDYEAKYTDDEHHQNEWLQNQILKLDVEYREPLFLQVVGGFSGEEIADILSLNKNTVMTRLFRARNQLKEMMDGSAHYPEQHNG
;
A
#
# COMPACT_ATOMS: atom_id res chain seq x y z
N MET A 1 29.00 4.23 10.02
CA MET A 1 27.70 4.93 10.08
C MET A 1 27.07 4.60 11.42
N ASP A 2 26.86 5.61 12.25
CA ASP A 2 26.18 5.49 13.54
C ASP A 2 24.76 4.90 13.36
N ARG A 3 24.36 3.99 14.25
CA ARG A 3 23.07 3.27 14.19
C ARG A 3 21.91 4.25 14.09
N GLN A 4 21.98 5.32 14.87
CA GLN A 4 20.99 6.40 14.87
C GLN A 4 20.87 7.07 13.49
N ARG A 5 22.00 7.47 12.90
CA ARG A 5 22.01 8.13 11.59
C ARG A 5 21.46 7.23 10.47
N LYS A 6 21.78 5.92 10.49
CA LYS A 6 21.22 4.97 9.52
C LYS A 6 19.69 4.92 9.62
N TYR A 7 19.18 4.80 10.83
CA TYR A 7 17.75 4.77 11.08
C TYR A 7 17.05 6.05 10.65
N GLU A 8 17.57 7.21 11.04
CA GLU A 8 16.99 8.51 10.68
C GLU A 8 16.94 8.71 9.16
N ALA A 9 18.01 8.31 8.45
CA ALA A 9 18.04 8.36 6.99
C ALA A 9 16.96 7.45 6.37
N LEU A 10 16.80 6.24 6.90
CA LEU A 10 15.84 5.25 6.42
C LEU A 10 14.39 5.70 6.68
N VAL A 11 14.08 6.19 7.88
CA VAL A 11 12.76 6.74 8.20
C VAL A 11 12.47 7.94 7.32
N ARG A 12 13.40 8.89 7.19
CA ARG A 12 13.21 10.06 6.34
C ARG A 12 12.96 9.69 4.88
N ALA A 13 13.67 8.70 4.36
CA ALA A 13 13.54 8.27 2.97
C ALA A 13 12.18 7.61 2.69
N TYR A 14 11.68 6.77 3.61
CA TYR A 14 10.54 5.89 3.33
C TYR A 14 9.26 6.18 4.11
N HIS A 15 9.25 7.17 5.01
CA HIS A 15 8.07 7.52 5.80
C HIS A 15 6.82 7.76 4.93
N ARG A 16 6.97 8.46 3.80
CA ARG A 16 5.85 8.74 2.89
C ARG A 16 5.30 7.45 2.27
N ASP A 17 6.16 6.54 1.83
CA ASP A 17 5.74 5.25 1.28
C ASP A 17 5.02 4.40 2.35
N LEU A 18 5.55 4.38 3.57
CA LEU A 18 4.93 3.66 4.69
C LEU A 18 3.55 4.22 5.02
N TYR A 19 3.42 5.54 5.10
CA TYR A 19 2.14 6.19 5.36
C TYR A 19 1.12 5.92 4.26
N ARG A 20 1.51 6.02 2.98
CA ARG A 20 0.61 5.73 1.85
C ARG A 20 0.08 4.29 1.92
N TYR A 21 0.94 3.32 2.20
CA TYR A 21 0.53 1.93 2.30
C TYR A 21 -0.32 1.67 3.56
N ALA A 22 0.05 2.22 4.72
CA ALA A 22 -0.77 2.13 5.94
C ALA A 22 -2.16 2.74 5.76
N TYR A 23 -2.24 3.93 5.17
CA TYR A 23 -3.52 4.59 4.91
C TYR A 23 -4.36 3.82 3.89
N TRP A 24 -3.75 3.26 2.85
CA TRP A 24 -4.47 2.39 1.91
C TRP A 24 -5.05 1.14 2.60
N LEU A 25 -4.30 0.54 3.54
CA LEU A 25 -4.74 -0.63 4.30
C LEU A 25 -5.87 -0.33 5.29
N CYS A 26 -5.80 0.81 5.98
CA CYS A 26 -6.66 1.09 7.14
C CYS A 26 -7.78 2.10 6.88
N LYS A 27 -7.63 2.96 5.85
CA LYS A 27 -8.55 4.05 5.51
C LYS A 27 -8.87 5.04 6.63
N ASP A 28 -8.12 4.99 7.72
CA ASP A 28 -8.20 5.89 8.86
C ASP A 28 -6.82 6.49 9.11
N ARG A 29 -6.78 7.82 9.20
CA ARG A 29 -5.53 8.57 9.40
C ARG A 29 -4.86 8.24 10.72
N SER A 30 -5.61 8.22 11.81
CA SER A 30 -5.06 7.97 13.15
C SER A 30 -4.50 6.55 13.23
N ILE A 31 -5.23 5.58 12.66
CA ILE A 31 -4.77 4.19 12.56
C ILE A 31 -3.52 4.08 11.69
N ALA A 32 -3.46 4.79 10.57
CA ALA A 32 -2.30 4.78 9.67
C ALA A 32 -1.07 5.39 10.34
N GLU A 33 -1.21 6.53 11.03
CA GLU A 33 -0.13 7.17 11.78
C GLU A 33 0.40 6.25 12.90
N ASP A 34 -0.49 5.62 13.68
CA ASP A 34 -0.13 4.64 14.69
C ASP A 34 0.64 3.44 14.10
N LEU A 35 0.17 2.92 12.98
CA LEU A 35 0.77 1.78 12.30
C LEU A 35 2.18 2.11 11.78
N VAL A 36 2.38 3.30 11.22
CA VAL A 36 3.71 3.78 10.82
C VAL A 36 4.61 3.93 12.04
N GLN A 37 4.13 4.48 13.15
CA GLN A 37 4.92 4.62 14.38
C GLN A 37 5.37 3.27 14.92
N GLU A 38 4.47 2.29 15.05
CA GLU A 38 4.86 0.94 15.51
C GLU A 38 5.84 0.26 14.55
N THR A 39 5.66 0.47 13.24
CA THR A 39 6.61 0.00 12.21
C THR A 39 8.00 0.60 12.42
N CYS A 40 8.09 1.92 12.63
CA CYS A 40 9.34 2.62 12.91
C CYS A 40 9.99 2.13 14.20
N LEU A 41 9.22 1.87 15.27
CA LEU A 41 9.73 1.32 16.52
C LEU A 41 10.27 -0.10 16.34
N ARG A 42 9.59 -0.94 15.56
CA ARG A 42 10.10 -2.28 15.24
C ARG A 42 11.34 -2.23 14.37
N ALA A 43 11.34 -1.40 13.33
CA ALA A 43 12.49 -1.18 12.49
C ALA A 43 13.73 -0.74 13.29
N TRP A 44 13.57 0.12 14.29
CA TRP A 44 14.67 0.50 15.18
C TRP A 44 15.26 -0.70 15.94
N LYS A 45 14.39 -1.57 16.50
CA LYS A 45 14.80 -2.76 17.25
C LYS A 45 15.48 -3.79 16.35
N SER A 46 15.00 -3.95 15.12
CA SER A 46 15.49 -4.94 14.16
C SER A 46 16.48 -4.37 13.14
N LEU A 47 16.99 -3.15 13.32
CA LEU A 47 17.80 -2.46 12.31
C LEU A 47 19.02 -3.28 11.86
N ASP A 48 19.61 -4.03 12.78
CA ASP A 48 20.79 -4.87 12.50
C ASP A 48 20.47 -6.07 11.60
N SER A 49 19.19 -6.41 11.39
CA SER A 49 18.75 -7.44 10.44
C SER A 49 18.67 -6.94 8.99
N LEU A 50 18.77 -5.63 8.77
CA LEU A 50 18.81 -5.06 7.43
C LEU A 50 20.23 -5.19 6.87
N LEU A 51 20.43 -6.19 6.01
CA LEU A 51 21.74 -6.50 5.43
C LEU A 51 22.04 -5.71 4.14
N ASP A 52 21.00 -5.38 3.37
CA ASP A 52 21.12 -4.65 2.10
C ASP A 52 20.26 -3.38 2.13
N GLU A 53 20.88 -2.23 1.91
CA GLU A 53 20.20 -0.95 1.85
C GLU A 53 19.20 -0.88 0.69
N LYS A 54 19.44 -1.60 -0.41
CA LYS A 54 18.49 -1.66 -1.54
C LYS A 54 17.17 -2.33 -1.16
N ALA A 55 17.21 -3.26 -0.20
CA ALA A 55 16.03 -3.96 0.29
C ALA A 55 15.29 -3.17 1.39
N ALA A 56 15.79 -2.00 1.82
CA ALA A 56 15.24 -1.26 2.95
C ALA A 56 13.74 -0.96 2.81
N LYS A 57 13.29 -0.57 1.61
CA LYS A 57 11.88 -0.29 1.33
C LYS A 57 11.00 -1.53 1.51
N ALA A 58 11.36 -2.64 0.86
CA ALA A 58 10.63 -3.90 0.95
C ALA A 58 10.61 -4.46 2.38
N TRP A 59 11.74 -4.34 3.09
CA TRP A 59 11.88 -4.74 4.49
C TRP A 59 10.94 -3.95 5.42
N LEU A 60 10.88 -2.62 5.28
CA LEU A 60 9.95 -1.78 6.06
C LEU A 60 8.49 -2.10 5.76
N ILE A 61 8.13 -2.25 4.49
CA ILE A 61 6.76 -2.62 4.08
C ILE A 61 6.37 -3.99 4.65
N THR A 62 7.32 -4.93 4.70
CA THR A 62 7.10 -6.24 5.34
C THR A 62 6.83 -6.10 6.84
N ILE A 63 7.58 -5.25 7.56
CA ILE A 63 7.33 -4.97 8.98
C ILE A 63 5.94 -4.37 9.16
N LEU A 64 5.59 -3.36 8.37
CA LEU A 64 4.30 -2.67 8.42
C LEU A 64 3.14 -3.64 8.23
N ARG A 65 3.21 -4.48 7.19
CA ARG A 65 2.19 -5.49 6.91
C ARG A 65 1.99 -6.44 8.09
N ARG A 66 3.10 -6.86 8.72
CA ARG A 66 3.05 -7.73 9.92
C ARG A 66 2.45 -7.01 11.12
N GLU A 67 2.75 -5.73 11.33
CA GLU A 67 2.11 -4.94 12.40
C GLU A 67 0.61 -4.75 12.15
N ASN A 68 0.22 -4.54 10.89
CA ASN A 68 -1.20 -4.46 10.52
C ASN A 68 -1.93 -5.77 10.81
N ALA A 69 -1.37 -6.92 10.41
CA ALA A 69 -1.94 -8.23 10.72
C ALA A 69 -2.08 -8.47 12.24
N ARG A 70 -1.04 -8.12 13.03
CA ARG A 70 -1.09 -8.17 14.50
C ARG A 70 -2.18 -7.30 15.11
N ARG A 71 -2.52 -6.17 14.48
CA ARG A 71 -3.62 -5.30 14.93
C ARG A 71 -4.96 -6.02 14.88
N PHE A 72 -5.23 -6.78 13.80
CA PHE A 72 -6.44 -7.58 13.65
C PHE A 72 -6.47 -8.79 14.60
N GLU A 73 -5.32 -9.42 14.88
CA GLU A 73 -5.24 -10.51 15.87
C GLU A 73 -5.55 -10.03 17.30
N ARG A 74 -5.17 -8.78 17.62
CA ARG A 74 -5.33 -8.21 18.97
C ARG A 74 -6.67 -7.55 19.21
N LYS A 75 -7.41 -7.21 18.15
CA LYS A 75 -8.68 -6.51 18.24
C LYS A 75 -9.68 -7.21 17.31
N GLN A 76 -10.61 -7.99 17.88
CA GLN A 76 -11.88 -8.25 17.21
C GLN A 76 -12.59 -6.90 17.07
N PHE A 77 -12.47 -6.27 15.92
CA PHE A 77 -13.26 -5.09 15.59
C PHE A 77 -14.40 -5.49 14.68
N ASP A 78 -15.61 -5.11 15.07
CA ASP A 78 -16.73 -4.96 14.15
C ASP A 78 -16.34 -3.96 13.06
N LEU A 79 -16.71 -4.29 11.83
CA LEU A 79 -16.53 -3.45 10.65
C LEU A 79 -17.31 -2.14 10.88
N VAL A 80 -16.60 -1.06 11.22
CA VAL A 80 -17.17 0.28 11.20
C VAL A 80 -16.85 0.87 9.85
N ASP A 81 -17.89 1.13 9.04
CA ASP A 81 -17.79 2.04 7.91
C ASP A 81 -17.45 3.42 8.47
N ILE A 82 -16.23 3.88 8.21
CA ILE A 82 -15.78 5.21 8.61
C ILE A 82 -15.74 6.08 7.36
N ASP A 83 -16.42 7.21 7.50
CA ASP A 83 -16.68 8.24 6.51
C ASP A 83 -15.41 8.71 5.78
N GLU A 84 -15.57 8.96 4.49
CA GLU A 84 -14.56 9.48 3.58
C GLU A 84 -14.15 10.88 4.04
N HIS A 85 -13.02 11.00 4.73
CA HIS A 85 -12.42 12.29 5.06
C HIS A 85 -11.20 12.51 4.18
N ASP A 86 -11.46 13.28 3.13
CA ASP A 86 -10.53 13.86 2.20
C ASP A 86 -9.48 14.68 2.96
N TYR A 87 -8.20 14.35 2.79
CA TYR A 87 -7.11 15.17 3.30
C TYR A 87 -6.21 15.59 2.15
N GLU A 88 -6.45 16.82 1.70
CA GLU A 88 -5.54 17.57 0.84
C GLU A 88 -4.16 17.71 1.50
N ALA A 89 -3.19 16.92 1.01
CA ALA A 89 -1.81 17.33 1.09
C ALA A 89 -1.67 18.59 0.22
N LYS A 90 -1.43 19.76 0.82
CA LYS A 90 -1.23 21.03 0.11
C LYS A 90 -0.03 20.98 -0.84
N TYR A 91 -0.23 20.43 -2.04
CA TYR A 91 0.65 20.50 -3.21
C TYR A 91 -0.22 20.39 -4.46
N THR A 92 -0.19 21.43 -5.28
CA THR A 92 -0.88 21.51 -6.58
C THR A 92 -0.26 20.50 -7.55
N ASP A 93 -0.94 19.40 -7.93
CA ASP A 93 -0.64 18.69 -9.18
C ASP A 93 -1.66 17.60 -9.58
N ASP A 94 -1.81 17.38 -10.89
CA ASP A 94 -2.64 16.34 -11.53
C ASP A 94 -2.26 14.91 -11.08
N GLU A 95 -0.99 14.68 -10.71
CA GLU A 95 -0.47 13.38 -10.28
C GLU A 95 -1.12 12.84 -9.00
N HIS A 96 -1.56 13.72 -8.11
CA HIS A 96 -2.21 13.32 -6.85
C HIS A 96 -3.61 12.75 -7.10
N HIS A 97 -4.43 13.43 -7.91
CA HIS A 97 -5.75 12.94 -8.32
C HIS A 97 -5.66 11.63 -9.09
N GLN A 98 -4.68 11.48 -9.98
CA GLN A 98 -4.46 10.23 -10.70
C GLN A 98 -4.08 9.08 -9.75
N ASN A 99 -3.25 9.36 -8.73
CA ASN A 99 -2.87 8.37 -7.73
C ASN A 99 -4.03 7.93 -6.84
N GLU A 100 -4.93 8.84 -6.46
CA GLU A 100 -6.12 8.50 -5.67
C GLU A 100 -7.15 7.73 -6.50
N TRP A 101 -7.43 8.20 -7.72
CA TRP A 101 -8.32 7.51 -8.64
C TRP A 101 -7.88 6.05 -8.84
N LEU A 102 -6.58 5.84 -9.08
CA LEU A 102 -6.03 4.51 -9.29
C LEU A 102 -6.14 3.63 -8.03
N GLN A 103 -5.82 4.18 -6.86
CA GLN A 103 -5.98 3.46 -5.59
C GLN A 103 -7.44 3.06 -5.33
N ASN A 104 -8.40 3.92 -5.69
CA ASN A 104 -9.81 3.63 -5.59
C ASN A 104 -10.27 2.56 -6.59
N GLN A 105 -9.73 2.51 -7.81
CA GLN A 105 -10.01 1.40 -8.72
C GLN A 105 -9.42 0.07 -8.22
N ILE A 106 -8.20 0.10 -7.65
CA ILE A 106 -7.57 -1.10 -7.07
C ILE A 106 -8.43 -1.70 -5.96
N LEU A 107 -9.14 -0.88 -5.17
CA LEU A 107 -10.03 -1.35 -4.11
C LEU A 107 -11.30 -2.04 -4.63
N LYS A 108 -11.69 -1.82 -5.89
CA LYS A 108 -12.82 -2.50 -6.52
C LYS A 108 -12.48 -3.91 -7.02
N LEU A 109 -11.18 -4.22 -7.16
CA LEU A 109 -10.73 -5.55 -7.59
C LEU A 109 -11.09 -6.62 -6.55
N ASP A 110 -10.96 -7.88 -6.93
CA ASP A 110 -11.13 -8.98 -5.97
C ASP A 110 -10.03 -8.90 -4.90
N VAL A 111 -10.38 -9.20 -3.64
CA VAL A 111 -9.52 -8.95 -2.46
C VAL A 111 -8.10 -9.48 -2.63
N GLU A 112 -7.93 -10.66 -3.21
CA GLU A 112 -6.62 -11.28 -3.40
C GLU A 112 -5.73 -10.61 -4.48
N TYR A 113 -6.31 -9.76 -5.33
CA TYR A 113 -5.63 -9.05 -6.41
C TYR A 113 -5.23 -7.62 -6.03
N ARG A 114 -5.92 -7.03 -5.04
CA ARG A 114 -5.72 -5.64 -4.61
C ARG A 114 -4.29 -5.36 -4.14
N GLU A 115 -3.85 -6.11 -3.13
CA GLU A 115 -2.58 -5.87 -2.44
C GLU A 115 -1.36 -6.09 -3.36
N PRO A 116 -1.26 -7.18 -4.15
CA PRO A 116 -0.18 -7.32 -5.13
C PRO A 116 -0.12 -6.17 -6.13
N LEU A 117 -1.27 -5.74 -6.68
CA LEU A 117 -1.30 -4.67 -7.67
C LEU A 117 -0.93 -3.31 -7.07
N PHE A 118 -1.42 -3.02 -5.85
CA PHE A 118 -1.02 -1.82 -5.12
C PHE A 118 0.50 -1.78 -4.90
N LEU A 119 1.08 -2.87 -4.40
CA LEU A 119 2.53 -2.95 -4.17
C LEU A 119 3.34 -2.78 -5.47
N GLN A 120 2.85 -3.30 -6.59
CA GLN A 120 3.51 -3.11 -7.88
C GLN A 120 3.42 -1.66 -8.36
N VAL A 121 2.21 -1.09 -8.43
CA VAL A 121 1.97 0.17 -9.15
C VAL A 121 2.23 1.39 -8.27
N VAL A 122 1.81 1.34 -7.01
CA VAL A 122 2.03 2.44 -6.05
C VAL A 122 3.33 2.24 -5.29
N GLY A 123 3.63 1.00 -4.89
CA GLY A 123 4.84 0.66 -4.14
C GLY A 123 6.10 0.62 -5.00
N GLY A 124 5.98 0.37 -6.31
CA GLY A 124 7.10 0.24 -7.24
C GLY A 124 7.88 -1.07 -7.09
N PHE A 125 7.30 -2.07 -6.45
CA PHE A 125 7.97 -3.35 -6.19
C PHE A 125 7.95 -4.27 -7.40
N SER A 126 9.04 -5.02 -7.56
CA SER A 126 9.10 -6.13 -8.50
C SER A 126 8.23 -7.30 -8.04
N GLY A 127 7.85 -8.19 -8.97
CA GLY A 127 7.08 -9.39 -8.63
C GLY A 127 7.81 -10.33 -7.65
N GLU A 128 9.14 -10.25 -7.58
CA GLU A 128 9.96 -11.00 -6.63
C GLU A 128 9.89 -10.41 -5.23
N GLU A 129 10.09 -9.10 -5.09
CA GLU A 129 9.94 -8.42 -3.80
C GLU A 129 8.51 -8.55 -3.26
N ILE A 130 7.50 -8.50 -4.12
CA ILE A 130 6.09 -8.72 -3.72
C ILE A 130 5.89 -10.14 -3.19
N ALA A 131 6.53 -11.14 -3.80
CA ALA A 131 6.46 -12.52 -3.32
C ALA A 131 7.02 -12.64 -1.89
N ASP A 132 8.14 -11.99 -1.62
CA ASP A 132 8.75 -11.95 -0.28
C ASP A 132 7.88 -11.17 0.73
N ILE A 133 7.39 -9.98 0.35
CA ILE A 133 6.54 -9.13 1.20
C ILE A 133 5.25 -9.86 1.60
N LEU A 134 4.62 -10.56 0.65
CA LEU A 134 3.35 -11.25 0.85
C LEU A 134 3.50 -12.68 1.36
N SER A 135 4.74 -13.19 1.47
CA SER A 135 5.04 -14.60 1.77
C SER A 135 4.33 -15.57 0.81
N LEU A 136 4.37 -15.29 -0.49
CA LEU A 136 3.77 -16.09 -1.56
C LEU A 136 4.84 -16.60 -2.52
N ASN A 137 4.51 -17.62 -3.31
CA ASN A 137 5.41 -18.01 -4.41
C ASN A 137 5.30 -17.00 -5.58
N LYS A 138 6.41 -16.79 -6.29
CA LYS A 138 6.52 -15.85 -7.42
C LYS A 138 5.48 -16.10 -8.52
N ASN A 139 5.17 -17.36 -8.84
CA ASN A 139 4.19 -17.70 -9.87
C ASN A 139 2.76 -17.26 -9.48
N THR A 140 2.39 -17.41 -8.20
CA THR A 140 1.12 -16.95 -7.65
C THR A 140 1.04 -15.43 -7.72
N VAL A 141 2.11 -14.71 -7.36
CA VAL A 141 2.16 -13.25 -7.50
C VAL A 141 1.98 -12.85 -8.97
N MET A 142 2.71 -13.46 -9.90
CA MET A 142 2.60 -13.14 -11.33
C MET A 142 1.19 -13.40 -11.88
N THR A 143 0.57 -14.50 -11.44
CA THR A 143 -0.82 -14.83 -11.82
C THR A 143 -1.79 -13.80 -11.26
N ARG A 144 -1.68 -13.44 -9.98
CA ARG A 144 -2.54 -12.43 -9.35
C ARG A 144 -2.39 -11.07 -10.00
N LEU A 145 -1.16 -10.64 -10.28
CA LEU A 145 -0.89 -9.37 -10.98
C LEU A 145 -1.48 -9.37 -12.40
N PHE A 146 -1.41 -10.49 -13.12
CA PHE A 146 -2.04 -10.61 -14.43
C PHE A 146 -3.57 -10.50 -14.35
N ARG A 147 -4.20 -11.21 -13.40
CA ARG A 147 -5.65 -11.13 -13.17
C ARG A 147 -6.08 -9.73 -12.74
N ALA A 148 -5.34 -9.10 -11.84
CA ALA A 148 -5.59 -7.74 -11.38
C ALA A 148 -5.61 -6.73 -12.54
N ARG A 149 -4.62 -6.81 -13.44
CA ARG A 149 -4.55 -5.92 -14.62
C ARG A 149 -5.69 -6.15 -15.60
N ASN A 150 -6.10 -7.41 -15.81
CA ASN A 150 -7.23 -7.71 -16.69
C ASN A 150 -8.55 -7.19 -16.11
N GLN A 151 -8.79 -7.39 -14.80
CA GLN A 151 -9.98 -6.88 -14.14
C GLN A 151 -10.03 -5.34 -14.16
N LEU A 152 -8.89 -4.68 -13.94
CA LEU A 152 -8.80 -3.22 -14.05
C LEU A 152 -9.10 -2.75 -15.49
N LYS A 153 -8.56 -3.45 -16.50
CA LYS A 153 -8.83 -3.14 -17.90
C LYS A 153 -10.31 -3.29 -18.25
N GLU A 154 -10.95 -4.39 -17.84
CA GLU A 154 -12.39 -4.62 -18.06
C GLU A 154 -13.25 -3.53 -17.42
N MET A 155 -12.89 -3.07 -16.21
CA MET A 155 -13.56 -1.95 -15.55
C MET A 155 -13.44 -0.64 -16.34
N MET A 156 -12.27 -0.37 -16.94
CA MET A 156 -12.03 0.83 -17.76
C MET A 156 -12.74 0.75 -19.12
N ASP A 157 -12.69 -0.41 -19.78
CA ASP A 157 -13.34 -0.64 -21.08
C ASP A 157 -14.88 -0.62 -20.95
N GLY A 158 -15.42 -1.16 -19.85
CA GLY A 158 -16.85 -1.14 -19.56
C GLY A 158 -17.38 0.25 -19.18
N SER A 159 -16.56 1.12 -18.59
CA SER A 159 -16.93 2.51 -18.29
C SER A 159 -16.82 3.44 -19.50
N ALA A 160 -16.06 3.06 -20.54
CA ALA A 160 -16.04 3.75 -21.84
C ALA A 160 -17.28 3.47 -22.72
N HIS A 161 -18.19 2.59 -22.29
CA HIS A 161 -19.37 2.18 -23.06
C HIS A 161 -20.72 2.68 -22.51
N TYR A 162 -20.74 3.78 -21.73
CA TYR A 162 -21.99 4.49 -21.50
C TYR A 162 -22.30 5.38 -22.72
N PRO A 163 -23.35 5.09 -23.50
CA PRO A 163 -23.83 6.05 -24.49
C PRO A 163 -24.37 7.26 -23.74
N GLU A 164 -23.96 8.44 -24.19
CA GLU A 164 -24.55 9.72 -23.80
C GLU A 164 -26.07 9.59 -23.78
N GLN A 165 -26.67 9.67 -22.59
CA GLN A 165 -28.11 9.79 -22.48
C GLN A 165 -28.48 11.15 -23.10
N HIS A 166 -28.98 11.09 -24.34
CA HIS A 166 -29.83 12.11 -24.92
C HIS A 166 -30.93 12.48 -23.92
N ASN A 167 -30.85 13.71 -23.40
CA ASN A 167 -31.98 14.51 -22.94
C ASN A 167 -31.72 15.89 -23.54
N GLY A 168 -32.55 16.51 -24.37
CA GLY A 168 -33.87 16.27 -24.93
C GLY A 168 -34.23 17.57 -25.65
#